data_AF-A0A2B1K2C0-F1
#
_entry.id   AF-A0A2B1K2C0-F1
#
_cell.length_a   1.000
_cell.length_b   1.000
_cell.length_c   1.000
_cell.angle_alpha   90.00
_cell.angle_beta   90.00
_cell.angle_gamma   90.00
#
_symmetry.space_group_name_H-M   'P 1'
#
loop_
_entity.id
_entity.type
_entity.pdbx_description
1 polymer ?
#
loop_
_entity_poly.entity_id
_entity_poly.type
_entity_poly.pdbx_seq_one_letter_code
_entity_poly.pdbx_strand_id
1 'polypeptide(L)'
;EYQALAVEIDHIADQTNFNGNKFLGGTGGKDITIQLSDAASDTMKIAAIDTKSLTTKTLAVGGTDPKDATKNLTATSAPTEITKLDTAIQNIADARATFGSQLNRLDHNLNNVTSQATNMAAAASQIEDADMAKEMSEMTKFKILNEAGISMLSQANQTPQMVSKLLQ
;
A
#
# COMPACT_ATOMS: atom_id res chain seq x y z
N GLU A 1 27.57 -33.52 -2.73
CA GLU A 1 26.13 -33.25 -2.62
C GLU A 1 25.82 -32.17 -1.58
N TYR A 2 26.13 -32.37 -0.30
CA TYR A 2 25.95 -31.35 0.76
C TYR A 2 26.50 -29.95 0.40
N GLN A 3 27.75 -29.88 -0.05
CA GLN A 3 28.39 -28.64 -0.50
C GLN A 3 27.71 -28.02 -1.73
N ALA A 4 27.21 -28.85 -2.66
CA ALA A 4 26.49 -28.38 -3.84
C ALA A 4 25.12 -27.78 -3.47
N LEU A 5 24.44 -28.35 -2.48
CA LEU A 5 23.20 -27.78 -1.93
C LEU A 5 23.47 -26.45 -1.21
N ALA A 6 24.58 -26.33 -0.48
CA ALA A 6 24.97 -25.05 0.12
C ALA A 6 25.26 -23.97 -0.93
N VAL A 7 25.91 -24.34 -2.05
CA VAL A 7 26.11 -23.43 -3.19
C VAL A 7 24.77 -23.01 -3.82
N GLU A 8 23.82 -23.93 -3.97
CA GLU A 8 22.50 -23.60 -4.51
C GLU A 8 21.70 -22.67 -3.58
N ILE A 9 21.77 -22.87 -2.26
CA ILE A 9 21.14 -21.96 -1.29
C ILE A 9 21.73 -20.54 -1.42
N ASP A 10 23.05 -20.42 -1.52
CA ASP A 10 23.73 -19.13 -1.76
C ASP A 10 23.31 -18.50 -3.10
N HIS A 11 23.16 -19.32 -4.15
CA HIS A 11 22.73 -18.89 -5.47
C HIS A 11 21.30 -18.33 -5.45
N ILE A 12 20.35 -19.03 -4.82
CA ILE A 12 18.97 -18.55 -4.66
C ILE A 12 18.95 -17.21 -3.90
N ALA A 13 19.73 -17.10 -2.82
CA ALA A 13 19.85 -15.87 -2.05
C ALA A 13 20.38 -14.69 -2.90
N ASP A 14 21.37 -14.94 -3.76
CA ASP A 14 21.99 -13.90 -4.60
C ASP A 14 21.19 -13.49 -5.82
N GLN A 15 20.47 -14.43 -6.43
CA GLN A 15 19.70 -14.20 -7.66
C GLN A 15 18.31 -13.62 -7.39
N THR A 16 17.72 -13.92 -6.23
CA THR A 16 16.38 -13.41 -5.89
C THR A 16 16.41 -11.88 -5.76
N ASN A 17 15.75 -11.22 -6.70
CA ASN A 17 15.59 -9.77 -6.71
C ASN A 17 14.18 -9.39 -7.17
N PHE A 18 13.73 -8.22 -6.72
CA PHE A 18 12.51 -7.59 -7.23
C PHE A 18 12.84 -6.17 -7.65
N ASN A 19 12.55 -5.85 -8.92
CA ASN A 19 12.88 -4.58 -9.55
C ASN A 19 14.38 -4.19 -9.37
N GLY A 20 15.27 -5.18 -9.47
CA GLY A 20 16.72 -5.01 -9.30
C GLY A 20 17.21 -4.83 -7.85
N ASN A 21 16.30 -4.78 -6.87
CA ASN A 21 16.67 -4.75 -5.45
C ASN A 21 16.76 -6.18 -4.91
N LYS A 22 17.85 -6.48 -4.20
CA LYS A 22 18.05 -7.77 -3.53
C LYS A 22 17.47 -7.73 -2.13
N PHE A 23 16.87 -8.84 -1.70
CA PHE A 23 16.19 -8.95 -0.40
C PHE A 23 16.69 -10.12 0.46
N LEU A 24 17.25 -11.17 -0.16
CA LEU A 24 17.63 -12.41 0.51
C LEU A 24 19.16 -12.62 0.59
N GLY A 25 19.93 -12.01 -0.31
CA GLY A 25 21.39 -12.15 -0.37
C GLY A 25 22.05 -10.96 0.32
N GLY A 26 22.69 -11.21 1.47
CA GLY A 26 23.34 -10.23 2.36
C GLY A 26 23.78 -8.90 1.74
N THR A 27 25.07 -8.72 1.46
CA THR A 27 25.68 -7.41 1.16
C THR A 27 24.95 -6.66 0.02
N GLY A 28 24.25 -5.58 0.36
CA GLY A 28 23.45 -4.79 -0.59
C GLY A 28 21.94 -5.01 -0.52
N GLY A 29 21.45 -5.83 0.41
CA GLY A 29 20.04 -5.93 0.74
C GLY A 29 19.43 -4.57 1.06
N LYS A 30 18.37 -4.19 0.36
CA LYS A 30 17.66 -2.93 0.62
C LYS A 30 16.33 -3.22 1.30
N ASP A 31 16.03 -2.45 2.32
CA ASP A 31 14.71 -2.51 2.94
C ASP A 31 13.67 -1.95 1.96
N ILE A 32 12.48 -2.57 1.91
CA ILE A 32 11.33 -2.02 1.17
C ILE A 32 10.54 -1.16 2.15
N THR A 33 10.39 0.11 1.82
CA THR A 33 9.44 0.98 2.51
C THR A 33 8.19 1.11 1.66
N ILE A 34 7.06 0.68 2.20
CA ILE A 34 5.73 0.80 1.57
C ILE A 34 4.97 1.89 2.32
N GLN A 35 4.52 2.90 1.59
CA GLN A 35 3.63 3.93 2.12
C GLN A 35 2.22 3.34 2.25
N LEU A 36 1.64 3.40 3.46
CA LEU A 36 0.36 2.76 3.76
C LEU A 36 -0.85 3.69 3.63
N SER A 37 -0.65 5.00 3.79
CA SER A 37 -1.72 6.00 3.67
C SER A 37 -1.23 7.30 3.03
N ASP A 38 -2.08 8.31 2.96
CA ASP A 38 -1.76 9.65 2.49
C ASP A 38 -0.89 10.45 3.49
N ALA A 39 -0.76 9.98 4.73
CA ALA A 39 0.08 10.60 5.76
C ALA A 39 1.57 10.29 5.56
N ALA A 40 2.41 11.30 5.39
CA ALA A 40 3.84 11.16 5.03
C ALA A 40 4.69 10.28 5.99
N SER A 41 4.25 10.03 7.21
CA SER A 41 4.96 9.19 8.20
C SER A 41 4.45 7.75 8.30
N ASP A 42 3.32 7.43 7.66
CA ASP A 42 2.69 6.11 7.77
C ASP A 42 3.28 5.12 6.77
N THR A 43 4.41 4.54 7.17
CA THR A 43 5.16 3.60 6.34
C THR A 43 5.33 2.25 7.02
N MET A 44 5.25 1.18 6.22
CA MET A 44 5.67 -0.15 6.61
C MET A 44 7.05 -0.43 6.03
N LYS A 45 7.99 -0.79 6.90
CA LYS A 45 9.33 -1.22 6.51
C LYS A 45 9.40 -2.76 6.51
N ILE A 46 9.68 -3.33 5.34
CA ILE A 46 10.03 -4.74 5.17
C ILE A 46 11.56 -4.80 5.13
N ALA A 47 12.16 -5.35 6.19
CA ALA A 47 13.60 -5.45 6.31
C ALA A 47 14.16 -6.50 5.35
N ALA A 48 15.29 -6.21 4.71
CA ALA A 48 16.05 -7.21 3.98
C ALA A 48 16.61 -8.25 4.97
N ILE A 49 16.68 -9.50 4.53
CA ILE A 49 17.16 -10.61 5.35
C ILE A 49 18.43 -11.17 4.73
N ASP A 50 19.51 -11.26 5.51
CA ASP A 50 20.73 -11.95 5.09
C ASP A 50 20.58 -13.46 5.29
N THR A 51 19.94 -14.12 4.32
CA THR A 51 19.70 -15.57 4.39
C THR A 51 21.00 -16.39 4.39
N LYS A 52 22.10 -15.84 3.87
CA LYS A 52 23.41 -16.51 3.87
C LYS A 52 24.01 -16.57 5.27
N SER A 53 23.88 -15.48 6.04
CA SER A 53 24.30 -15.47 7.44
C SER A 53 23.42 -16.38 8.32
N LEU A 54 22.17 -16.63 7.93
CA LEU A 54 21.22 -17.48 8.65
C LEU A 54 21.32 -18.97 8.28
N THR A 55 21.96 -19.29 7.15
CA THR A 55 22.03 -20.65 6.58
C THR A 55 23.48 -21.06 6.33
N THR A 56 24.02 -20.78 5.15
CA THR A 56 25.29 -21.32 4.64
C THR A 56 26.49 -20.98 5.52
N LYS A 57 26.62 -19.75 6.03
CA LYS A 57 27.73 -19.37 6.93
C LYS A 57 27.77 -20.19 8.23
N THR A 58 26.63 -20.73 8.65
CA THR A 58 26.51 -21.54 9.88
C THR A 58 26.72 -23.04 9.63
N LEU A 59 26.55 -23.50 8.39
CA LEU A 59 26.61 -24.90 7.94
C LEU A 59 28.03 -25.40 7.62
N ALA A 60 29.06 -24.77 8.18
CA ALA A 60 30.45 -25.07 7.87
C ALA A 60 30.95 -26.32 8.62
N VAL A 61 31.27 -27.38 7.87
CA VAL A 61 31.88 -28.61 8.40
C VAL A 61 33.34 -28.32 8.78
N GLY A 62 33.62 -28.19 10.08
CA GLY A 62 35.00 -28.09 10.60
C GLY A 62 35.78 -26.82 10.21
N GLY A 63 35.08 -25.70 10.00
CA GLY A 63 35.68 -24.41 9.61
C GLY A 63 34.65 -23.28 9.48
N THR A 64 34.99 -22.23 8.72
CA THR A 64 34.16 -21.04 8.50
C THR A 64 33.40 -21.03 7.17
N ASP A 65 33.68 -21.97 6.25
CA ASP A 65 33.05 -22.02 4.92
C ASP A 65 32.42 -23.40 4.63
N PRO A 66 31.10 -23.49 4.41
CA PRO A 66 30.43 -24.73 3.99
C PRO A 66 30.84 -25.22 2.59
N LYS A 67 31.56 -24.41 1.80
CA LYS A 67 31.98 -24.72 0.43
C LYS A 67 33.42 -25.24 0.34
N ASP A 68 34.11 -25.40 1.47
CA ASP A 68 35.47 -25.93 1.49
C ASP A 68 35.47 -27.43 1.11
N ALA A 69 35.85 -27.71 -0.13
CA ALA A 69 35.94 -29.06 -0.68
C ALA A 69 37.00 -29.93 0.02
N THR A 70 37.88 -29.35 0.84
CA THR A 70 38.86 -30.08 1.65
C THR A 70 38.27 -30.63 2.96
N LYS A 71 37.05 -30.21 3.31
CA LYS A 71 36.34 -30.63 4.53
C LYS A 71 35.19 -31.57 4.17
N ASN A 72 35.33 -32.82 4.60
CA ASN A 72 34.30 -33.84 4.40
C ASN A 72 33.49 -34.06 5.67
N LEU A 73 32.19 -34.29 5.50
CA LEU A 73 31.30 -34.73 6.56
C LEU A 73 31.79 -36.09 7.08
N THR A 74 32.23 -36.14 8.34
CA THR A 74 32.61 -37.39 9.00
C THR A 74 31.46 -37.88 9.89
N ALA A 75 31.51 -39.15 10.29
CA ALA A 75 30.54 -39.71 11.24
C ALA A 75 30.52 -38.95 12.59
N THR A 76 31.64 -38.31 12.96
CA THR A 76 31.76 -37.52 14.19
C THR A 76 31.26 -36.08 14.05
N SER A 77 31.31 -35.47 12.86
CA SER A 77 30.79 -34.12 12.61
C SER A 77 29.32 -34.11 12.21
N ALA A 78 28.79 -35.22 11.69
CA ALA A 78 27.43 -35.31 11.18
C ALA A 78 26.33 -34.88 12.17
N PRO A 79 26.35 -35.26 13.47
CA PRO A 79 25.32 -34.82 14.42
C PRO A 79 25.29 -33.32 14.63
N THR A 80 26.46 -32.67 14.71
CA THR A 80 26.57 -31.22 14.87
C THR A 80 26.05 -30.46 13.64
N GLU A 81 26.33 -30.98 12.44
CA GLU A 81 25.83 -30.37 11.20
C GLU A 81 24.32 -30.55 11.03
N ILE A 82 23.73 -31.65 11.52
CA ILE A 82 22.27 -31.81 11.57
C ILE A 82 21.63 -30.75 12.47
N THR A 83 22.17 -30.51 13.67
CA THR A 83 21.65 -29.45 14.55
C THR A 83 21.77 -28.05 13.94
N LYS A 84 22.85 -27.78 13.19
CA LYS A 84 23.00 -26.54 12.43
C LYS A 84 21.97 -26.42 11.31
N LEU A 85 21.67 -27.51 10.60
CA LEU A 85 20.59 -27.55 9.60
C LEU A 85 19.23 -27.26 10.23
N ASP A 86 18.91 -27.87 11.37
CA ASP A 86 17.65 -27.61 12.07
C ASP A 86 17.52 -26.13 12.45
N THR A 87 18.61 -25.53 12.94
CA THR A 87 18.65 -24.11 13.27
C THR A 87 18.46 -23.24 12.02
N ALA A 88 19.12 -23.58 10.90
CA ALA A 88 18.98 -22.87 9.64
C ALA A 88 17.55 -22.95 9.07
N ILE A 89 16.92 -24.13 9.17
CA ILE A 89 15.51 -24.33 8.78
C ILE A 89 14.59 -23.48 9.65
N GLN A 90 14.81 -23.47 10.97
CA GLN A 90 14.01 -22.65 11.88
C GLN A 90 14.14 -21.16 11.57
N ASN A 91 15.36 -20.67 11.33
CA ASN A 91 15.60 -19.29 10.94
C ASN A 91 14.87 -18.90 9.63
N ILE A 92 14.86 -19.79 8.63
CA ILE A 92 14.09 -19.57 7.39
C ILE A 92 12.58 -19.57 7.69
N ALA A 93 12.10 -20.48 8.53
CA ALA A 93 10.70 -20.55 8.90
C ALA A 93 10.24 -19.26 9.60
N ASP A 94 11.05 -18.73 10.53
CA ASP A 94 10.77 -17.48 11.24
C ASP A 94 10.79 -16.26 10.30
N ALA A 95 11.73 -16.22 9.35
CA ALA A 95 11.76 -15.21 8.29
C ALA A 95 10.49 -15.26 7.41
N ARG A 96 10.07 -16.47 7.00
CA ARG A 96 8.82 -16.65 6.22
C ARG A 96 7.58 -16.29 7.02
N ALA A 97 7.53 -16.63 8.31
CA ALA A 97 6.44 -16.25 9.19
C ALA A 97 6.33 -14.73 9.34
N THR A 98 7.47 -14.05 9.47
CA THR A 98 7.53 -12.58 9.52
C THR A 98 6.97 -11.96 8.24
N PHE A 99 7.38 -12.44 7.06
CA PHE A 99 6.81 -11.97 5.79
C PHE A 99 5.32 -12.27 5.66
N GLY A 100 4.87 -13.46 6.09
CA GLY A 100 3.45 -13.80 6.10
C GLY A 100 2.63 -12.85 6.97
N SER A 101 3.13 -12.49 8.15
CA SER A 101 2.47 -11.51 9.02
C SER A 101 2.40 -10.11 8.40
N GLN A 102 3.43 -9.69 7.67
CA GLN A 102 3.47 -8.41 6.97
C GLN A 102 2.50 -8.40 5.78
N LEU A 103 2.39 -9.50 5.03
CA LEU A 103 1.39 -9.65 3.96
C LEU A 103 -0.03 -9.51 4.51
N ASN A 104 -0.36 -10.20 5.60
CA ASN A 104 -1.68 -10.07 6.24
C ASN A 104 -1.97 -8.60 6.63
N ARG A 105 -0.97 -7.90 7.19
CA ARG A 105 -1.12 -6.48 7.53
C ARG A 105 -1.36 -5.61 6.29
N LEU A 106 -0.67 -5.87 5.18
CA LEU A 106 -0.88 -5.15 3.92
C LEU A 106 -2.27 -5.43 3.35
N ASP A 107 -2.75 -6.67 3.39
CA ASP A 107 -4.10 -7.03 2.92
C ASP A 107 -5.19 -6.34 3.74
N HIS A 108 -5.03 -6.30 5.07
CA HIS A 108 -5.96 -5.55 5.93
C HIS A 108 -5.91 -4.04 5.66
N ASN A 109 -4.72 -3.49 5.48
CA ASN A 109 -4.56 -2.07 5.18
C ASN A 109 -5.17 -1.71 3.81
N LEU A 110 -4.96 -2.54 2.78
CA LEU A 110 -5.56 -2.39 1.45
C LEU A 110 -7.08 -2.34 1.52
N ASN A 111 -7.70 -3.26 2.25
CA ASN A 111 -9.15 -3.29 2.44
C ASN A 111 -9.66 -2.03 3.16
N ASN A 112 -8.91 -1.54 4.15
CA ASN A 112 -9.24 -0.33 4.88
C ASN A 112 -9.15 0.92 3.98
N VAL A 113 -8.03 1.10 3.26
CA VAL A 113 -7.82 2.22 2.34
C VAL A 113 -8.85 2.22 1.22
N THR A 114 -9.20 1.05 0.68
CA THR A 114 -10.24 0.93 -0.35
C THR A 114 -11.62 1.34 0.17
N SER A 115 -11.97 0.92 1.39
CA SER A 115 -13.23 1.35 2.03
C SER A 115 -13.23 2.86 2.31
N GLN A 116 -12.12 3.41 2.80
CA GLN A 116 -11.98 4.83 3.05
C GLN A 116 -12.11 5.65 1.77
N ALA A 117 -11.47 5.22 0.68
CA ALA A 117 -11.58 5.86 -0.63
C ALA A 117 -13.03 5.86 -1.14
N THR A 118 -13.75 4.75 -0.99
CA THR A 118 -15.15 4.63 -1.41
C THR A 118 -16.06 5.54 -0.58
N ASN A 119 -15.87 5.57 0.74
CA ASN A 119 -16.65 6.43 1.64
C ASN A 119 -16.36 7.93 1.38
N MET A 120 -15.10 8.28 1.13
CA MET A 120 -14.70 9.66 0.84
C MET A 120 -15.26 10.13 -0.51
N ALA A 121 -15.24 9.27 -1.53
CA ALA A 121 -15.86 9.55 -2.82
C ALA A 121 -17.38 9.75 -2.70
N ALA A 122 -18.07 8.90 -1.91
CA ALA A 122 -19.50 9.04 -1.65
C ALA A 122 -19.84 10.35 -0.92
N ALA A 123 -19.04 10.72 0.10
CA ALA A 123 -19.21 11.98 0.81
C ALA A 123 -18.97 13.19 -0.10
N ALA A 124 -17.94 13.15 -0.95
CA ALA A 124 -17.67 14.20 -1.94
C ALA A 124 -18.84 14.38 -2.92
N SER A 125 -19.36 13.28 -3.46
CA SER A 125 -20.55 13.30 -4.34
C SER A 125 -21.76 13.93 -3.64
N GLN A 126 -22.00 13.60 -2.36
CA GLN A 126 -23.11 14.17 -1.61
C GLN A 126 -22.97 15.67 -1.37
N ILE A 127 -21.74 16.16 -1.15
CA ILE A 127 -21.45 17.59 -1.02
C ILE A 127 -21.69 18.29 -2.36
N GLU A 128 -21.16 17.76 -3.46
CA GLU A 128 -21.35 18.33 -4.80
C GLU A 128 -22.83 18.38 -5.21
N ASP A 129 -23.59 17.31 -4.94
CA ASP A 129 -25.02 17.25 -5.22
C ASP A 129 -25.81 18.28 -4.40
N ALA A 130 -25.46 18.48 -3.12
CA ALA A 130 -26.10 19.47 -2.25
C ALA A 130 -25.81 20.91 -2.71
N ASP A 131 -24.58 21.20 -3.12
CA ASP A 131 -24.19 22.50 -3.66
C ASP A 131 -24.87 22.77 -5.02
N MET A 132 -24.98 21.76 -5.88
CA MET A 132 -25.71 21.87 -7.14
C MET A 132 -27.20 22.13 -6.91
N ALA A 133 -27.82 21.42 -5.97
CA ALA A 133 -29.23 21.64 -5.62
C ALA A 133 -29.48 23.05 -5.09
N LYS A 134 -28.55 23.60 -4.30
CA LYS A 134 -28.60 24.99 -3.82
C LYS A 134 -28.49 25.99 -4.98
N GLU A 135 -27.49 25.83 -5.84
CA GLU A 135 -27.28 26.72 -7.00
C GLU A 135 -28.49 26.70 -7.95
N MET A 136 -29.07 25.52 -8.20
CA MET A 136 -30.28 25.39 -9.01
C MET A 136 -31.51 26.04 -8.38
N SER A 137 -31.62 26.00 -7.04
CA SER A 137 -32.69 26.67 -6.30
C SER A 137 -32.53 28.19 -6.35
N GLU A 138 -31.30 28.70 -6.21
CA GLU A 138 -30.98 30.12 -6.34
C GLU A 138 -31.22 30.61 -7.77
N MET A 139 -30.77 29.88 -8.79
CA MET A 139 -31.05 30.17 -10.20
C MET A 139 -32.56 30.23 -10.46
N THR A 140 -33.33 29.27 -9.94
CA THR A 140 -34.80 29.24 -10.10
C THR A 140 -35.46 30.43 -9.40
N LYS A 141 -35.03 30.76 -8.18
CA LYS A 141 -35.49 31.97 -7.47
C LYS A 141 -35.22 33.24 -8.27
N PHE A 142 -34.03 33.38 -8.85
CA PHE A 142 -33.70 34.55 -9.68
C PHE A 142 -34.54 34.62 -10.96
N LYS A 143 -34.82 33.49 -11.62
CA LYS A 143 -35.74 33.44 -12.77
C LYS A 143 -37.14 33.89 -12.40
N ILE A 144 -37.70 33.35 -11.32
CA ILE A 144 -39.03 33.74 -10.82
C ILE A 144 -39.07 35.23 -10.45
N LEU A 145 -38.03 35.75 -9.79
CA LEU A 145 -37.96 37.16 -9.43
C LEU A 145 -37.91 38.07 -10.66
N ASN A 146 -37.21 37.65 -11.72
CA ASN A 146 -37.15 38.37 -12.99
C ASN A 146 -38.52 38.39 -13.70
N GLU A 147 -39.19 37.25 -13.80
CA GLU A 147 -40.53 37.14 -14.40
C GLU A 147 -41.58 37.93 -13.59
N ALA A 148 -41.51 37.88 -12.26
CA ALA A 148 -42.35 38.68 -11.37
C ALA A 148 -42.05 40.18 -11.50
N GLY A 149 -40.78 40.57 -11.65
CA GLY A 149 -40.37 41.96 -11.89
C GLY A 149 -40.92 42.50 -13.21
N ILE A 150 -40.86 41.72 -14.29
CA ILE A 150 -41.45 42.08 -15.59
C ILE A 150 -42.98 42.18 -15.50
N SER A 151 -43.63 41.24 -14.83
CA SER A 151 -45.09 41.26 -14.64
C SER A 151 -45.55 42.44 -13.78
N MET A 152 -44.83 42.75 -12.70
CA MET A 152 -45.06 43.94 -11.86
C MET A 152 -44.82 45.24 -12.64
N LEU A 153 -43.79 45.31 -13.48
CA LEU A 153 -43.56 46.45 -14.37
C LEU A 153 -44.72 46.64 -15.36
N SER A 154 -45.24 45.54 -15.94
CA SER A 154 -46.41 45.57 -16.81
C SER A 154 -47.67 46.06 -16.08
N GLN A 155 -47.93 45.54 -14.88
CA GLN A 155 -49.05 45.95 -14.04
C GLN A 155 -48.95 47.42 -13.61
N ALA A 156 -47.74 47.86 -13.23
CA ALA A 156 -47.44 49.24 -12.87
C ALA A 156 -47.61 50.20 -14.05
N ASN A 157 -47.31 49.77 -15.28
CA ASN A 157 -47.53 50.58 -16.50
C ASN A 157 -49.00 50.67 -16.92
N GLN A 158 -49.84 49.69 -16.60
CA GLN A 158 -51.28 49.71 -16.90
C GLN A 158 -52.08 50.61 -15.94
N THR A 159 -51.61 50.76 -14.70
CA THR A 159 -52.33 51.52 -13.65
C THR A 159 -52.47 53.02 -13.99
N PRO A 160 -51.43 53.74 -14.46
CA PRO A 160 -51.55 55.14 -14.90
C PRO A 160 -52.49 55.33 -16.09
N GLN A 161 -52.55 54.37 -17.02
CA GLN A 161 -53.41 54.45 -18.21
C GLN A 161 -54.89 54.33 -17.87
N MET A 162 -55.25 53.49 -16.88
CA MET A 162 -56.62 53.46 -16.37
C MET A 162 -57.02 54.74 -15.64
N VAL A 163 -56.10 55.33 -14.87
CA VAL A 163 -56.36 56.61 -14.18
C VAL A 163 -56.53 57.75 -15.17
N SER A 164 -55.73 57.80 -16.25
CA SER A 164 -55.90 58.78 -17.32
C SER A 164 -57.24 58.65 -18.06
N LYS A 165 -57.81 57.44 -18.15
CA LYS A 165 -59.14 57.20 -18.74
C LYS A 165 -60.30 57.60 -17.83
N LEU A 166 -60.09 57.68 -16.52
CA LEU A 166 -61.09 58.08 -15.53
C LEU A 166 -61.13 59.61 -15.30
N LEU A 167 -60.08 60.33 -15.72
CA LEU A 167 -59.97 61.78 -15.61
C LEU A 167 -60.35 62.53 -16.92
N GLN A 168 -60.73 61.79 -17.96
CA GLN A 168 -61.35 62.29 -19.19
C GLN A 168 -62.87 62.05 -19.15
#